data_AF-A0AA38KSF1-F1
#
_entry.id   AF-A0AA38KSF1-F1
#
_cell.length_a   1.000
_cell.length_b   1.000
_cell.length_c   1.000
_cell.angle_alpha   90.00
_cell.angle_beta   90.00
_cell.angle_gamma   90.00
#
_symmetry.space_group_name_H-M   'P 1'
#
loop_
_entity.id
_entity.type
_entity.pdbx_description
1 polymer ?
#
loop_
_entity_poly.entity_id
_entity_poly.type
_entity_poly.pdbx_seq_one_letter_code
_entity_poly.pdbx_strand_id
1 'polypeptide(L)'
;MGTNYVFSLQPTFTQGLILGQLSILALLVFVLKYLFMDSTKYPFETTTYHPRINSDSIMRSQKLYQATNEDGHKNEDESAEWLNLLLHQIVGTYRSKLQDDLPGAEGDEVARKRVEDYANKIRPASFLDHIVVHSVDLGSSAPRLSNGRRVPPSQSSNSPEIEFDVNYVDTVSVSLSTSYLFNYPMALFARLPVALTISLSLFRSSVTITPPLHTSPAPTLTFSISPTFTLDLTTMSLMGSRAKLANVPKLHDLIQHQVHRVLAAKGVWKVVLPGLATVEEAKQEVKNEMADAALS
;
A
#
# COMPACT_ATOMS: atom_id res chain seq x y z
N MET A 1 2.75 -75.24 -8.25
CA MET A 1 1.79 -74.14 -8.02
C MET A 1 2.56 -72.94 -7.50
N GLY A 2 2.52 -71.83 -8.24
CA GLY A 2 2.85 -70.45 -7.84
C GLY A 2 4.17 -70.14 -7.12
N THR A 3 5.26 -69.93 -7.86
CA THR A 3 6.48 -69.26 -7.36
C THR A 3 6.35 -67.74 -7.53
N ASN A 4 6.31 -67.02 -6.41
CA ASN A 4 6.30 -65.56 -6.35
C ASN A 4 7.64 -64.98 -6.82
N TYR A 5 7.60 -64.14 -7.85
CA TYR A 5 8.74 -63.31 -8.26
C TYR A 5 8.84 -62.11 -7.32
N VAL A 6 9.73 -62.20 -6.32
CA VAL A 6 10.15 -61.03 -5.55
C VAL A 6 11.22 -60.31 -6.38
N PHE A 7 10.84 -59.16 -6.91
CA PHE A 7 11.69 -58.26 -7.70
C PHE A 7 12.99 -57.92 -6.95
N SER A 8 14.14 -58.40 -7.42
CA SER A 8 15.44 -57.81 -7.08
C SER A 8 15.81 -56.76 -8.14
N LEU A 9 15.38 -55.52 -7.92
CA LEU A 9 15.90 -54.37 -8.66
C LEU A 9 17.19 -53.91 -7.99
N GLN A 10 18.35 -54.22 -8.58
CA GLN A 10 19.60 -53.55 -8.23
C GLN A 10 19.69 -52.26 -9.06
N PRO A 11 19.45 -51.07 -8.47
CA PRO A 11 19.50 -49.83 -9.23
C PRO A 11 20.95 -49.54 -9.60
N THR A 12 21.24 -49.54 -10.91
CA THR A 12 22.57 -49.13 -11.41
C THR A 12 22.74 -47.62 -11.22
N PHE A 13 23.96 -47.18 -10.92
CA PHE A 13 24.29 -45.76 -10.64
C PHE A 13 23.76 -44.79 -11.70
N THR A 14 23.79 -45.21 -12.97
CA THR A 14 23.28 -44.44 -14.11
C THR A 14 21.75 -44.28 -14.08
N GLN A 15 21.01 -45.30 -13.62
CA GLN A 15 19.55 -45.19 -13.43
C GLN A 15 19.20 -44.26 -12.28
N GLY A 16 20.00 -44.25 -11.20
CA GLY A 16 19.84 -43.28 -10.10
C GLY A 16 20.08 -41.84 -10.54
N LEU A 17 21.07 -41.60 -11.40
CA LEU A 17 21.36 -40.27 -11.94
C LEU A 17 20.27 -39.77 -12.89
N ILE A 18 19.76 -40.63 -13.78
CA ILE A 18 18.64 -40.29 -14.67
C ILE A 18 17.36 -40.00 -13.86
N LEU A 19 17.11 -40.78 -12.81
CA LEU A 19 15.95 -40.59 -11.93
C LEU A 19 16.07 -39.31 -11.08
N GLY A 20 17.29 -38.96 -10.65
CA GLY A 20 17.59 -37.68 -9.99
C GLY A 20 17.42 -36.47 -10.90
N GLN A 21 17.89 -36.55 -12.15
CA GLN A 21 17.69 -35.49 -13.15
C GLN A 21 16.21 -35.30 -13.50
N LEU A 22 15.44 -36.39 -13.60
CA LEU A 22 13.99 -36.31 -13.78
C LEU A 22 13.29 -35.72 -12.55
N SER A 23 13.76 -35.99 -11.34
CA SER A 23 13.23 -35.39 -10.10
C SER A 23 13.44 -33.87 -10.08
N ILE A 24 14.60 -33.39 -10.51
CA ILE A 24 14.91 -31.96 -10.58
C ILE A 24 14.08 -31.27 -11.66
N LEU A 25 13.90 -31.89 -12.83
CA LEU A 25 13.00 -31.36 -13.86
C LEU A 25 11.54 -31.36 -13.40
N ALA A 26 11.09 -32.41 -12.69
CA ALA A 26 9.75 -32.45 -12.12
C ALA A 26 9.56 -31.36 -11.07
N LEU A 27 10.55 -31.11 -10.21
CA LEU A 27 10.52 -30.03 -9.22
C LEU A 27 10.53 -28.65 -9.91
N LEU A 28 11.33 -28.46 -10.95
CA LEU A 28 11.38 -27.21 -11.71
C LEU A 28 10.04 -26.95 -12.42
N VAL A 29 9.42 -27.97 -13.00
CA VAL A 29 8.06 -27.90 -13.56
C VAL A 29 7.02 -27.64 -12.45
N PHE A 30 7.17 -28.23 -11.27
CA PHE A 30 6.26 -28.01 -10.14
C PHE A 30 6.39 -26.59 -9.60
N VAL A 31 7.60 -26.05 -9.49
CA VAL A 31 7.88 -24.67 -9.11
C VAL A 31 7.36 -23.71 -10.17
N LEU A 32 7.60 -23.96 -11.47
CA LEU A 32 7.00 -23.16 -12.54
C LEU A 32 5.47 -23.24 -12.53
N LYS A 33 4.89 -24.42 -12.29
CA LYS A 33 3.44 -24.60 -12.15
C LYS A 33 2.91 -23.87 -10.92
N TYR A 34 3.57 -23.91 -9.77
CA TYR A 34 3.10 -23.19 -8.57
C TYR A 34 3.34 -21.67 -8.68
N LEU A 35 4.45 -21.25 -9.27
CA LEU A 35 4.81 -19.84 -9.46
C LEU A 35 3.93 -19.16 -10.53
N PHE A 36 3.59 -19.87 -11.62
CA PHE A 36 2.79 -19.31 -12.72
C PHE A 36 1.31 -19.71 -12.71
N MET A 37 0.91 -20.87 -12.17
CA MET A 37 -0.50 -21.32 -12.14
C MET A 37 -1.18 -21.26 -10.76
N ASP A 38 -0.46 -20.99 -9.67
CA ASP A 38 -1.09 -20.74 -8.35
C ASP A 38 -1.19 -19.26 -7.97
N SER A 39 -0.98 -18.35 -8.93
CA SER A 39 -1.48 -16.97 -8.82
C SER A 39 -3.00 -16.85 -9.06
N THR A 40 -3.72 -17.97 -9.25
CA THR A 40 -5.17 -17.99 -9.48
C THR A 40 -5.88 -19.11 -8.73
N LYS A 41 -5.62 -19.24 -7.42
CA LYS A 41 -6.49 -20.04 -6.53
C LYS A 41 -7.44 -19.16 -5.70
N TYR A 42 -7.94 -18.10 -6.33
CA TYR A 42 -9.25 -17.51 -6.04
C TYR A 42 -9.87 -17.02 -7.36
N PRO A 43 -10.37 -17.93 -8.22
CA PRO A 43 -11.14 -17.53 -9.37
C PRO A 43 -12.60 -17.29 -8.91
N PHE A 44 -13.07 -16.05 -9.11
CA PHE A 44 -14.46 -15.60 -8.96
C PHE A 44 -15.04 -15.49 -7.54
N GLU A 45 -14.73 -14.37 -6.88
CA GLU A 45 -15.84 -13.56 -6.37
C GLU A 45 -15.95 -12.35 -7.31
N THR A 46 -16.87 -12.42 -8.27
CA THR A 46 -17.23 -11.29 -9.12
C THR A 46 -17.85 -10.21 -8.22
N THR A 47 -17.03 -9.34 -7.64
CA THR A 47 -17.52 -8.00 -7.33
C THR A 47 -17.50 -7.25 -8.65
N THR A 48 -18.62 -7.34 -9.36
CA THR A 48 -18.90 -6.51 -10.50
C THR A 48 -18.90 -5.07 -10.01
N TYR A 49 -17.74 -4.41 -10.06
CA TYR A 49 -17.60 -2.99 -9.79
C TYR A 49 -18.17 -2.25 -11.00
N HIS A 50 -19.49 -2.15 -11.04
CA HIS A 50 -20.14 -1.16 -11.87
C HIS A 50 -19.93 0.20 -11.20
N PRO A 51 -19.32 1.19 -11.87
CA PRO A 51 -19.33 2.56 -11.38
C PRO A 51 -20.75 3.09 -11.60
N ARG A 52 -21.67 2.80 -10.69
CA ARG A 52 -22.93 3.51 -10.60
C ARG A 52 -22.71 4.74 -9.72
N ILE A 53 -22.41 5.85 -10.37
CA ILE A 53 -22.73 7.17 -9.82
C ILE A 53 -24.24 7.17 -9.60
N ASN A 54 -24.65 6.91 -8.37
CA ASN A 54 -26.06 7.00 -7.97
C ASN A 54 -26.14 8.05 -6.87
N SER A 55 -26.48 9.27 -7.26
CA SER A 55 -26.68 10.43 -6.38
C SER A 55 -27.67 10.18 -5.24
N ASP A 56 -28.50 9.12 -5.34
CA ASP A 56 -29.46 8.73 -4.31
C ASP A 56 -28.87 7.88 -3.17
N SER A 57 -27.69 7.25 -3.35
CA SER A 57 -27.06 6.45 -2.28
C SER A 57 -26.39 7.31 -1.22
N ILE A 58 -25.96 8.53 -1.58
CA ILE A 58 -25.37 9.51 -0.66
C ILE A 58 -26.45 10.08 0.29
N MET A 59 -27.69 10.26 -0.18
CA MET A 59 -28.82 10.67 0.66
C MET A 59 -29.34 9.54 1.57
N ARG A 60 -29.21 8.27 1.14
CA ARG A 60 -29.68 7.11 1.91
C ARG A 60 -28.68 6.66 2.98
N SER A 61 -27.37 6.84 2.76
CA SER A 61 -26.37 6.68 3.83
C SER A 61 -26.55 7.75 4.90
N GLN A 62 -26.80 9.01 4.52
CA GLN A 62 -27.13 10.08 5.47
C GLN A 62 -28.36 9.76 6.35
N LYS A 63 -29.39 9.11 5.79
CA LYS A 63 -30.56 8.67 6.58
C LYS A 63 -30.32 7.40 7.43
N LEU A 64 -29.41 6.51 7.02
CA LEU A 64 -29.08 5.31 7.79
C LEU A 64 -28.17 5.62 8.99
N TYR A 65 -27.33 6.65 8.89
CA TYR A 65 -26.58 7.19 10.05
C TYR A 65 -27.47 7.94 11.06
N GLN A 66 -28.71 8.27 10.70
CA GLN A 66 -29.62 9.01 11.57
C GLN A 66 -30.66 8.12 12.26
N ALA A 67 -30.78 6.84 11.86
CA ALA A 67 -31.83 5.93 12.34
C ALA A 67 -31.37 4.83 13.32
N THR A 68 -30.08 4.78 13.69
CA THR A 68 -29.55 3.85 14.72
C THR A 68 -29.34 4.53 16.07
N ASN A 69 -30.09 5.59 16.37
CA ASN A 69 -29.98 6.35 17.63
C ASN A 69 -31.10 6.04 18.64
N GLU A 70 -31.70 4.85 18.57
CA GLU A 70 -32.60 4.37 19.61
C GLU A 70 -32.16 2.98 20.06
N ASP A 71 -31.89 2.89 21.36
CA ASP A 71 -31.49 1.75 22.20
C ASP A 71 -30.02 1.27 22.19
N GLY A 72 -29.33 1.58 23.31
CA GLY A 72 -28.23 0.78 23.85
C GLY A 72 -26.86 1.45 23.89
N HIS A 73 -26.59 2.21 24.96
CA HIS A 73 -25.27 2.79 25.32
C HIS A 73 -24.63 3.69 24.25
N LYS A 74 -25.08 4.96 24.20
CA LYS A 74 -24.28 6.06 23.63
C LYS A 74 -23.00 6.21 24.46
N ASN A 75 -21.94 5.50 24.09
CA ASN A 75 -20.61 6.07 24.27
C ASN A 75 -20.60 7.31 23.39
N GLU A 76 -20.52 8.49 24.00
CA GLU A 76 -20.29 9.71 23.26
C GLU A 76 -18.98 9.52 22.49
N ASP A 77 -19.07 9.44 21.15
CA ASP A 77 -17.88 9.36 20.31
C ASP A 77 -16.95 10.53 20.67
N GLU A 78 -15.74 10.21 21.14
CA GLU A 78 -14.83 11.23 21.66
C GLU A 78 -14.43 12.19 20.52
N SER A 79 -14.62 13.50 20.73
CA SER A 79 -14.25 14.51 19.75
C SER A 79 -12.73 14.68 19.67
N ALA A 80 -12.13 14.39 18.51
CA ALA A 80 -10.69 14.51 18.27
C ALA A 80 -10.25 15.93 17.83
N GLU A 81 -10.99 16.98 18.19
CA GLU A 81 -10.77 18.35 17.69
C GLU A 81 -9.38 18.92 18.03
N TRP A 82 -8.90 18.71 19.26
CA TRP A 82 -7.56 19.18 19.65
C TRP A 82 -6.46 18.47 18.83
N LEU A 83 -6.66 17.19 18.52
CA LEU A 83 -5.73 16.40 17.73
C LEU A 83 -5.77 16.84 16.26
N ASN A 84 -6.94 17.20 15.74
CA ASN A 84 -7.10 17.78 14.41
C ASN A 84 -6.34 19.11 14.28
N LEU A 85 -6.41 19.98 15.30
CA LEU A 85 -5.63 21.23 15.32
C LEU A 85 -4.13 20.96 15.32
N LEU A 86 -3.67 19.99 16.12
CA LEU A 86 -2.26 19.59 16.17
C LEU A 86 -1.79 18.98 14.84
N LEU A 87 -2.58 18.10 14.23
CA LEU A 87 -2.29 17.53 12.92
C LEU A 87 -2.19 18.61 11.85
N HIS A 88 -3.08 19.61 11.89
CA HIS A 88 -3.02 20.74 10.97
C HIS A 88 -1.71 21.51 11.09
N GLN A 89 -1.26 21.79 12.31
CA GLN A 89 0.02 22.45 12.55
C GLN A 89 1.23 21.59 12.14
N ILE A 90 1.19 20.29 12.42
CA ILE A 90 2.25 19.36 12.02
C ILE A 90 2.36 19.30 10.50
N VAL A 91 1.24 19.05 9.80
CA VAL A 91 1.23 18.98 8.32
C VAL A 91 1.67 20.32 7.72
N GLY A 92 1.21 21.44 8.27
CA GLY A 92 1.67 22.77 7.87
C GLY A 92 3.18 22.95 8.03
N THR A 93 3.75 22.48 9.13
CA THR A 93 5.20 22.53 9.38
C THR A 93 5.96 21.65 8.41
N TYR A 94 5.49 20.43 8.14
CA TYR A 94 6.11 19.55 7.14
C TYR A 94 6.08 20.17 5.74
N ARG A 95 4.96 20.78 5.33
CA ARG A 95 4.85 21.48 4.04
C ARG A 95 5.81 22.66 3.95
N SER A 96 5.83 23.51 4.97
CA SER A 96 6.75 24.64 5.03
C SER A 96 8.21 24.18 4.98
N LYS A 97 8.55 23.11 5.71
CA LYS A 97 9.89 22.50 5.64
C LYS A 97 10.20 21.92 4.27
N LEU A 98 9.25 21.30 3.57
CA LEU A 98 9.45 20.84 2.18
C LEU A 98 9.75 22.00 1.23
N GLN A 99 9.19 23.18 1.49
CA GLN A 99 9.45 24.44 0.78
C GLN A 99 10.66 25.22 1.32
N ASP A 100 11.42 24.67 2.27
CA ASP A 100 12.55 25.32 2.95
C ASP A 100 12.20 26.64 3.67
N ASP A 101 10.98 26.71 4.19
CA ASP A 101 10.38 27.89 4.82
C ASP A 101 10.30 29.12 3.88
N LEU A 102 10.45 28.93 2.56
CA LEU A 102 10.34 29.98 1.55
C LEU A 102 8.89 30.16 1.08
N PRO A 103 8.37 31.39 1.00
CA PRO A 103 7.03 31.64 0.50
C PRO A 103 6.95 31.64 -1.03
N GLY A 104 5.84 31.18 -1.57
CA GLY A 104 5.47 31.33 -2.97
C GLY A 104 6.25 30.41 -3.94
N ALA A 105 6.48 30.91 -5.16
CA ALA A 105 7.01 30.11 -6.26
C ALA A 105 8.44 29.57 -6.03
N GLU A 106 9.24 30.24 -5.20
CA GLU A 106 10.58 29.77 -4.84
C GLU A 106 10.51 28.51 -3.96
N GLY A 107 9.59 28.49 -2.98
CA GLY A 107 9.34 27.33 -2.15
C GLY A 107 8.81 26.14 -2.94
N ASP A 108 7.92 26.40 -3.90
CA ASP A 108 7.37 25.37 -4.78
C ASP A 108 8.45 24.73 -5.67
N GLU A 109 9.43 25.52 -6.14
CA GLU A 109 10.56 25.01 -6.91
C GLU A 109 11.49 24.13 -6.05
N VAL A 110 11.69 24.47 -4.77
CA VAL A 110 12.45 23.62 -3.83
C VAL A 110 11.69 22.33 -3.54
N ALA A 111 10.39 22.40 -3.30
CA ALA A 111 9.54 21.22 -3.11
C ALA A 111 9.57 20.33 -4.36
N ARG A 112 9.47 20.92 -5.56
CA ARG A 112 9.59 20.21 -6.85
C ARG A 112 10.90 19.44 -6.95
N LYS A 113 12.04 20.09 -6.66
CA LYS A 113 13.37 19.44 -6.65
C LYS A 113 13.46 18.30 -5.64
N ARG A 114 12.97 18.49 -4.41
CA ARG A 114 12.98 17.43 -3.38
C ARG A 114 12.13 16.23 -3.77
N VAL A 115 10.96 16.46 -4.37
CA VAL A 115 10.10 15.40 -4.91
C VAL A 115 10.79 14.70 -6.07
N GLU A 116 11.48 15.43 -6.96
CA GLU A 116 12.26 14.87 -8.07
C GLU A 116 13.40 13.98 -7.58
N ASP A 117 14.19 14.44 -6.59
CA ASP A 117 15.28 13.69 -5.99
C ASP A 117 14.77 12.41 -5.32
N TYR A 118 13.67 12.52 -4.56
CA TYR A 118 13.05 11.36 -3.92
C TYR A 118 12.51 10.37 -4.94
N ALA A 119 11.80 10.83 -5.98
CA ALA A 119 11.25 10.00 -7.03
C ALA A 119 12.33 9.22 -7.77
N ASN A 120 13.46 9.88 -8.09
CA ASN A 120 14.58 9.21 -8.77
C ASN A 120 15.37 8.27 -7.86
N LYS A 121 15.39 8.50 -6.53
CA LYS A 121 16.00 7.58 -5.56
C LYS A 121 15.25 6.25 -5.45
N ILE A 122 13.92 6.27 -5.53
CA ILE A 122 13.08 5.07 -5.44
C ILE A 122 12.81 4.40 -6.79
N ARG A 123 13.25 5.03 -7.89
CA ARG A 123 12.92 4.61 -9.25
C ARG A 123 13.58 3.27 -9.61
N PRO A 124 12.85 2.32 -10.23
CA PRO A 124 13.46 1.17 -10.89
C PRO A 124 14.17 1.61 -12.18
N ALA A 125 15.48 1.82 -12.13
CA ALA A 125 16.29 2.29 -13.26
C ALA A 125 16.30 1.35 -14.49
N SER A 126 15.83 0.11 -14.36
CA SER A 126 15.74 -0.86 -15.45
C SER A 126 14.59 -0.59 -16.43
N PHE A 127 13.51 0.04 -15.97
CA PHE A 127 12.28 0.24 -16.75
C PHE A 127 11.90 1.70 -16.94
N LEU A 128 12.41 2.59 -16.09
CA LEU A 128 12.10 4.01 -16.13
C LEU A 128 13.37 4.83 -16.28
N ASP A 129 13.32 5.79 -17.20
CA ASP A 129 14.30 6.85 -17.36
C ASP A 129 14.15 7.92 -16.26
N HIS A 130 15.02 8.93 -16.26
CA HIS A 130 14.96 10.08 -15.36
C HIS A 130 13.55 10.66 -15.28
N ILE A 131 13.03 10.75 -14.05
CA ILE A 131 11.72 11.35 -13.77
C ILE A 131 11.97 12.85 -13.59
N VAL A 132 11.39 13.66 -14.47
CA VAL A 132 11.41 15.12 -14.37
C VAL A 132 10.08 15.56 -13.77
N VAL A 133 10.11 16.25 -12.64
CA VAL A 133 8.90 16.80 -12.02
C VAL A 133 8.65 18.19 -12.57
N HIS A 134 7.47 18.43 -13.15
CA HIS A 134 7.09 19.71 -13.74
C HIS A 134 6.42 20.64 -12.73
N SER A 135 5.50 20.11 -11.92
CA SER A 135 4.80 20.87 -10.89
C SER A 135 4.41 19.96 -9.73
N VAL A 136 4.34 20.54 -8.54
CA VAL A 136 3.90 19.88 -7.31
C VAL A 136 2.95 20.82 -6.59
N ASP A 137 1.76 20.34 -6.27
CA ASP A 137 0.81 20.95 -5.36
C ASP A 137 0.73 20.07 -4.11
N LEU A 138 1.15 20.61 -2.97
CA LEU A 138 1.16 19.91 -1.68
C LEU A 138 -0.20 19.99 -0.95
N GLY A 139 -1.15 20.74 -1.50
CA GLY A 139 -2.44 21.02 -0.88
C GLY A 139 -2.35 21.96 0.33
N SER A 140 -3.49 22.25 0.93
CA SER A 140 -3.62 23.19 2.06
C SER A 140 -4.32 22.61 3.28
N SER A 141 -4.97 21.45 3.14
CA SER A 141 -5.77 20.83 4.19
C SER A 141 -4.97 19.79 4.98
N ALA A 142 -5.50 19.34 6.11
CA ALA A 142 -4.90 18.28 6.92
C ALA A 142 -5.92 17.16 7.15
N PRO A 143 -5.48 15.91 7.39
CA PRO A 143 -6.38 14.81 7.66
C PRO A 143 -7.16 15.10 8.95
N ARG A 144 -8.46 14.83 8.91
CA ARG A 144 -9.36 14.95 10.06
C ARG A 144 -9.66 13.58 10.63
N LEU A 145 -9.48 13.46 11.93
CA LEU A 145 -9.87 12.30 12.73
C LEU A 145 -11.24 12.57 13.35
N SER A 146 -12.10 11.56 13.30
CA SER A 146 -13.45 11.56 13.87
C SER A 146 -13.78 10.20 14.46
N ASN A 147 -14.82 10.15 15.30
CA ASN A 147 -15.38 8.92 15.86
C ASN A 147 -14.32 8.01 16.52
N GLY A 148 -13.66 8.52 17.56
CA GLY A 148 -12.74 7.72 18.36
C GLY A 148 -13.49 6.66 19.13
N ARG A 149 -13.46 5.41 18.66
CA ARG A 149 -14.12 4.26 19.30
C ARG A 149 -13.09 3.35 19.95
N ARG A 150 -13.38 2.93 21.18
CA ARG A 150 -12.58 1.90 21.86
C ARG A 150 -13.07 0.53 21.41
N VAL A 151 -12.19 -0.21 20.76
CA VAL A 151 -12.46 -1.59 20.33
C VAL A 151 -11.98 -2.52 21.46
N PRO A 152 -12.87 -3.32 22.05
CA PRO A 152 -12.48 -4.26 23.09
C PRO A 152 -11.50 -5.31 22.54
N PRO A 153 -10.61 -5.84 23.38
CA PRO A 153 -9.61 -6.82 22.96
C PRO A 153 -10.27 -8.02 22.30
N SER A 154 -9.80 -8.38 21.10
CA SER A 154 -10.25 -9.54 20.34
C SER A 154 -9.47 -10.79 20.76
N GLN A 155 -9.90 -11.98 20.36
CA GLN A 155 -9.14 -13.22 20.65
C GLN A 155 -7.70 -13.22 20.09
N SER A 156 -7.41 -12.34 19.11
CA SER A 156 -6.09 -12.13 18.53
C SER A 156 -5.28 -11.00 19.18
N SER A 157 -5.92 -10.08 19.92
CA SER A 157 -5.26 -8.91 20.51
C SER A 157 -5.63 -8.73 21.98
N ASN A 158 -4.65 -8.94 22.87
CA ASN A 158 -4.83 -8.78 24.33
C ASN A 158 -4.88 -7.32 24.79
N SER A 159 -4.64 -6.35 23.90
CA SER A 159 -4.60 -4.92 24.21
C SER A 159 -5.85 -4.21 23.71
N PRO A 160 -6.42 -3.26 24.48
CA PRO A 160 -7.51 -2.42 24.00
C PRO A 160 -7.04 -1.58 22.80
N GLU A 161 -7.81 -1.54 21.72
CA GLU A 161 -7.48 -0.79 20.52
C GLU A 161 -8.35 0.47 20.44
N ILE A 162 -7.83 1.54 19.85
CA ILE A 162 -8.60 2.76 19.60
C ILE A 162 -8.67 2.97 18.10
N GLU A 163 -9.87 2.99 17.56
CA GLU A 163 -10.11 3.14 16.13
C GLU A 163 -10.67 4.54 15.84
N PHE A 164 -10.14 5.19 14.80
CA PHE A 164 -10.52 6.51 14.35
C PHE A 164 -10.88 6.47 12.86
N ASP A 165 -11.97 7.14 12.50
CA ASP A 165 -12.28 7.39 11.09
C ASP A 165 -11.48 8.60 10.61
N VAL A 166 -10.67 8.40 9.57
CA VAL A 166 -9.81 9.41 8.95
C VAL A 166 -10.43 9.88 7.64
N ASN A 167 -10.56 11.19 7.49
CA ASN A 167 -11.01 11.82 6.26
C ASN A 167 -10.06 12.94 5.85
N TYR A 168 -9.48 12.81 4.66
CA TYR A 168 -8.59 13.80 4.06
C TYR A 168 -9.17 14.21 2.70
N VAL A 169 -9.50 15.49 2.58
CA VAL A 169 -9.99 16.12 1.36
C VAL A 169 -9.06 17.26 1.04
N ASP A 170 -8.33 17.16 -0.06
CA ASP A 170 -7.37 18.18 -0.49
C ASP A 170 -7.14 18.06 -2.00
N THR A 171 -6.36 18.98 -2.58
CA THR A 171 -6.04 19.00 -4.02
C THR A 171 -4.56 18.69 -4.29
N VAL A 172 -4.00 17.72 -3.56
CA VAL A 172 -2.59 17.37 -3.73
C VAL A 172 -2.37 16.81 -5.14
N SER A 173 -1.42 17.36 -5.89
CA SER A 173 -1.13 16.89 -7.24
C SER A 173 0.35 16.95 -7.58
N VAL A 174 0.80 16.03 -8.44
CA VAL A 174 2.17 15.98 -8.94
C VAL A 174 2.12 15.74 -10.44
N SER A 175 2.72 16.65 -11.19
CA SER A 175 2.93 16.50 -12.63
C SER A 175 4.38 16.14 -12.91
N LEU A 176 4.60 15.04 -13.63
CA LEU A 176 5.92 14.52 -13.95
C LEU A 176 5.96 14.02 -15.39
N SER A 177 7.16 14.02 -15.98
CA SER A 177 7.45 13.31 -17.22
C SER A 177 8.55 12.30 -17.00
N THR A 178 8.41 11.14 -17.64
CA THR A 178 9.39 10.08 -17.62
C THR A 178 9.33 9.31 -18.93
N SER A 179 10.38 8.57 -19.26
CA SER A 179 10.37 7.67 -20.42
C SER A 179 10.39 6.22 -19.94
N TYR A 180 9.43 5.42 -20.40
CA TYR A 180 9.48 3.98 -20.19
C TYR A 180 10.48 3.34 -21.14
N LEU A 181 11.36 2.50 -20.60
CA LEU A 181 12.42 1.80 -21.31
C LEU A 181 11.97 0.38 -21.63
N PHE A 182 11.76 0.09 -22.91
CA PHE A 182 11.47 -1.25 -23.39
C PHE A 182 12.77 -2.02 -23.63
N ASN A 183 12.91 -3.16 -22.94
CA ASN A 183 14.09 -4.03 -23.02
C ASN A 183 13.86 -5.29 -23.86
N TYR A 184 12.79 -5.34 -24.65
CA TYR A 184 12.47 -6.46 -25.53
C TYR A 184 12.24 -5.95 -26.96
N PRO A 185 12.79 -6.58 -28.01
CA PRO A 185 13.57 -7.84 -28.01
C PRO A 185 15.05 -7.70 -27.62
N MET A 186 15.59 -6.49 -27.49
CA MET A 186 16.95 -6.20 -27.00
C MET A 186 16.91 -5.10 -25.91
N ALA A 187 17.97 -4.98 -25.09
CA ALA A 187 18.05 -3.94 -24.07
C ALA A 187 17.95 -2.54 -24.67
N LEU A 188 17.19 -1.63 -24.01
CA LEU A 188 16.96 -0.25 -24.47
C LEU A 188 16.40 -0.13 -25.91
N PHE A 189 15.67 -1.14 -26.40
CA PHE A 189 15.11 -1.19 -27.75
C PHE A 189 14.25 0.02 -28.10
N ALA A 190 13.41 0.46 -27.17
CA ALA A 190 12.55 1.62 -27.38
C ALA A 190 12.37 2.44 -26.11
N ARG A 191 12.24 3.75 -26.29
CA ARG A 191 11.89 4.71 -25.23
C ARG A 191 10.52 5.31 -25.52
N LEU A 192 9.65 5.32 -24.51
CA LEU A 192 8.30 5.83 -24.64
C LEU A 192 8.12 7.00 -23.67
N PRO A 193 8.10 8.25 -24.17
CA PRO A 193 7.90 9.40 -23.31
C PRO A 193 6.44 9.45 -22.84
N VAL A 194 6.26 9.57 -21.53
CA VAL A 194 4.94 9.70 -20.89
C VAL A 194 5.00 10.90 -19.95
N ALA A 195 4.07 11.84 -20.13
CA ALA A 195 3.80 12.87 -19.15
C ALA A 195 2.56 12.45 -18.35
N LEU A 196 2.65 12.49 -17.02
CA LEU A 196 1.60 12.08 -16.10
C LEU A 196 1.33 13.20 -15.11
N THR A 197 0.06 13.44 -14.84
CA THR A 197 -0.39 14.25 -13.71
C THR A 197 -1.22 13.37 -12.80
N ILE A 198 -0.81 13.24 -11.54
CA ILE A 198 -1.47 12.44 -10.52
C ILE A 198 -2.07 13.42 -9.51
N SER A 199 -3.37 13.31 -9.23
CA SER A 199 -4.09 14.14 -8.27
C SER A 199 -4.81 13.26 -7.26
N LEU A 200 -4.71 13.61 -5.99
CA LEU A 200 -5.45 13.02 -4.88
C LEU A 200 -6.52 14.02 -4.43
N SER A 201 -7.79 13.64 -4.53
CA SER A 201 -8.95 14.46 -4.13
C SER A 201 -9.50 14.05 -2.76
N LEU A 202 -9.56 12.74 -2.50
CA LEU A 202 -10.16 12.17 -1.31
C LEU A 202 -9.38 10.94 -0.85
N PHE A 203 -9.07 10.92 0.44
CA PHE A 203 -8.64 9.73 1.14
C PHE A 203 -9.52 9.54 2.38
N ARG A 204 -10.19 8.39 2.48
CA ARG A 204 -10.88 7.96 3.71
C ARG A 204 -10.39 6.60 4.12
N SER A 205 -10.10 6.45 5.40
CA SER A 205 -9.69 5.17 5.96
C SER A 205 -10.07 5.10 7.43
N SER A 206 -10.10 3.88 7.97
CA SER A 206 -10.09 3.68 9.42
C SER A 206 -8.65 3.46 9.88
N VAL A 207 -8.26 4.14 10.97
CA VAL A 207 -6.94 4.00 11.59
C VAL A 207 -7.09 3.47 13.00
N THR A 208 -6.41 2.38 13.29
CA THR A 208 -6.37 1.77 14.60
C THR A 208 -5.05 2.08 15.29
N ILE A 209 -5.12 2.49 16.55
CA ILE A 209 -3.99 2.74 17.42
C ILE A 209 -4.00 1.66 18.49
N THR A 210 -2.95 0.84 18.48
CA THR A 210 -2.73 -0.21 19.48
C THR A 210 -1.72 0.30 20.50
N PRO A 211 -2.11 0.46 21.77
CA PRO A 211 -1.22 0.91 22.83
C PRO A 211 -0.11 -0.12 23.11
N PRO A 212 1.03 0.33 23.66
CA PRO A 212 2.13 -0.54 24.01
C PRO A 212 1.74 -1.52 25.12
N LEU A 213 2.18 -2.77 24.98
CA LEU A 213 1.93 -3.81 25.96
C LEU A 213 3.02 -3.80 27.04
N HIS A 214 2.63 -3.73 28.32
CA HIS A 214 3.55 -3.70 29.46
C HIS A 214 4.42 -4.95 29.61
N THR A 215 4.00 -6.08 29.02
CA THR A 215 4.69 -7.36 29.10
C THR A 215 5.67 -7.61 27.95
N SER A 216 5.68 -6.75 26.93
CA SER A 216 6.65 -6.86 25.82
C SER A 216 7.98 -6.22 26.25
N PRO A 217 9.12 -6.84 25.90
CA PRO A 217 10.45 -6.30 26.18
C PRO A 217 10.71 -4.98 25.42
N ALA A 218 10.08 -4.74 24.28
CA ALA A 218 10.12 -3.45 23.58
C ALA A 218 8.70 -2.87 23.42
N PRO A 219 8.25 -2.00 24.35
CA PRO A 219 6.93 -1.39 24.24
C PRO A 219 6.86 -0.47 23.01
N THR A 220 6.06 -0.87 22.01
CA THR A 220 5.81 -0.09 20.79
C THR A 220 4.36 0.34 20.68
N LEU A 221 4.14 1.61 20.36
CA LEU A 221 2.84 2.14 19.92
C LEU A 221 2.66 1.81 18.44
N THR A 222 1.61 1.07 18.10
CA THR A 222 1.34 0.66 16.71
C THR A 222 0.19 1.46 16.13
N PHE A 223 0.39 2.03 14.95
CA PHE A 223 -0.64 2.65 14.12
C PHE A 223 -0.86 1.75 12.92
N SER A 224 -2.10 1.34 12.67
CA SER A 224 -2.47 0.55 11.49
C SER A 224 -3.58 1.25 10.71
N ILE A 225 -3.38 1.40 9.40
CA ILE A 225 -4.42 1.80 8.47
C ILE A 225 -5.16 0.53 8.04
N SER A 226 -6.49 0.57 8.09
CA SER A 226 -7.33 -0.50 7.55
C SER A 226 -6.98 -0.77 6.07
N PRO A 227 -6.91 -2.04 5.64
CA PRO A 227 -6.71 -2.37 4.23
C PRO A 227 -7.90 -1.96 3.35
N THR A 228 -9.07 -1.70 3.95
CA THR A 228 -10.27 -1.20 3.27
C THR A 228 -10.35 0.32 3.39
N PHE A 229 -9.64 1.02 2.50
CA PHE A 229 -9.68 2.48 2.40
C PHE A 229 -10.22 2.93 1.05
N THR A 230 -10.81 4.12 1.02
CA THR A 230 -11.23 4.76 -0.24
C THR A 230 -10.19 5.80 -0.62
N LEU A 231 -9.57 5.63 -1.79
CA LEU A 231 -8.61 6.55 -2.36
C LEU A 231 -9.11 6.99 -3.74
N ASP A 232 -9.51 8.25 -3.86
CA ASP A 232 -9.88 8.85 -5.14
C ASP A 232 -8.66 9.53 -5.75
N LEU A 233 -8.08 8.86 -6.75
CA LEU A 233 -6.87 9.28 -7.43
C LEU A 233 -7.19 9.48 -8.90
N THR A 234 -7.04 10.71 -9.37
CA THR A 234 -7.17 11.04 -10.79
C THR A 234 -5.79 11.04 -11.42
N THR A 235 -5.64 10.29 -12.52
CA THR A 235 -4.42 10.32 -13.32
C THR A 235 -4.77 10.89 -14.69
N MET A 236 -3.92 11.74 -15.23
CA MET A 236 -4.00 12.23 -16.60
C MET A 236 -2.68 11.98 -17.29
N SER A 237 -2.67 11.19 -18.35
CA SER A 237 -1.46 10.98 -19.15
C SER A 237 -1.53 11.71 -20.49
N LEU A 238 -0.53 12.53 -20.80
CA LEU A 238 -0.32 13.07 -22.15
C LEU A 238 0.77 12.25 -22.84
N MET A 239 0.39 11.59 -23.94
CA MET A 239 1.30 10.91 -24.85
C MET A 239 1.14 11.50 -26.25
N GLY A 240 2.26 11.67 -26.97
CA GLY A 240 2.31 12.42 -28.22
C GLY A 240 1.28 12.01 -29.28
N SER A 241 0.98 12.94 -30.21
CA SER A 241 -0.13 12.90 -31.19
C SER A 241 -0.23 11.67 -32.10
N ARG A 242 0.81 10.82 -32.16
CA ARG A 242 0.87 9.60 -33.00
C ARG A 242 0.83 8.29 -32.22
N ALA A 243 0.99 8.32 -30.90
CA ALA A 243 0.98 7.12 -30.08
C ALA A 243 -0.44 6.84 -29.59
N LYS A 244 -1.29 6.30 -30.48
CA LYS A 244 -2.62 5.80 -30.13
C LYS A 244 -2.45 4.46 -29.38
N LEU A 245 -1.95 4.52 -28.16
CA LEU A 245 -1.79 3.35 -27.31
C LEU A 245 -3.18 2.92 -26.81
N ALA A 246 -3.59 1.71 -27.21
CA ALA A 246 -4.81 1.09 -26.72
C ALA A 246 -4.83 0.87 -25.19
N ASN A 247 -3.70 1.06 -24.50
CA ASN A 247 -3.49 0.68 -23.10
C ASN A 247 -3.34 1.86 -22.12
N VAL A 248 -3.66 3.09 -22.52
CA VAL A 248 -3.61 4.24 -21.61
C VAL A 248 -4.47 4.05 -20.35
N PRO A 249 -5.73 3.56 -20.42
CA PRO A 249 -6.53 3.31 -19.23
C PRO A 249 -5.88 2.30 -18.26
N LYS A 250 -5.24 1.25 -18.80
CA LYS A 250 -4.55 0.22 -17.98
C LYS A 250 -3.40 0.80 -17.15
N LEU A 251 -2.72 1.85 -17.65
CA LEU A 251 -1.66 2.51 -16.90
C LEU A 251 -2.23 3.32 -15.72
N HIS A 252 -3.38 3.95 -15.90
CA HIS A 252 -4.07 4.67 -14.82
C HIS A 252 -4.47 3.69 -13.72
N ASP A 253 -5.10 2.58 -14.11
CA ASP A 253 -5.48 1.49 -13.20
C ASP A 253 -4.26 0.93 -12.47
N LEU A 254 -3.15 0.69 -13.19
CA LEU A 254 -1.91 0.19 -12.60
C LEU A 254 -1.36 1.14 -11.55
N ILE A 255 -1.33 2.45 -11.83
CA ILE A 255 -0.86 3.45 -10.86
C ILE A 255 -1.76 3.45 -9.63
N GLN A 256 -3.07 3.46 -9.80
CA GLN A 256 -4.02 3.41 -8.70
C GLN A 256 -3.84 2.14 -7.86
N HIS A 257 -3.72 0.98 -8.49
CA HIS A 257 -3.45 -0.29 -7.80
C HIS A 257 -2.08 -0.29 -7.11
N GLN A 258 -1.05 0.30 -7.71
CA GLN A 258 0.27 0.38 -7.11
C GLN A 258 0.27 1.26 -5.86
N VAL A 259 -0.36 2.43 -5.92
CA VAL A 259 -0.52 3.31 -4.75
C VAL A 259 -1.33 2.61 -3.67
N HIS A 260 -2.42 1.94 -4.04
CA HIS A 260 -3.23 1.18 -3.10
C HIS A 260 -2.42 0.06 -2.43
N ARG A 261 -1.62 -0.70 -3.21
CA ARG A 261 -0.76 -1.76 -2.70
C ARG A 261 0.30 -1.23 -1.74
N VAL A 262 0.95 -0.11 -2.10
CA VAL A 262 2.00 0.48 -1.26
C VAL A 262 1.42 0.99 0.05
N LEU A 263 0.25 1.63 0.03
CA LEU A 263 -0.43 2.07 1.25
C LEU A 263 -0.89 0.91 2.12
N ALA A 264 -1.46 -0.15 1.53
CA ALA A 264 -1.83 -1.35 2.29
C ALA A 264 -0.61 -2.06 2.90
N ALA A 265 0.50 -2.14 2.17
CA ALA A 265 1.73 -2.79 2.65
C ALA A 265 2.51 -1.96 3.69
N LYS A 266 2.45 -0.63 3.59
CA LYS A 266 3.13 0.30 4.52
C LYS A 266 2.20 0.89 5.57
N GLY A 267 0.94 0.43 5.64
CA GLY A 267 -0.08 0.99 6.51
C GLY A 267 0.11 0.71 8.00
N VAL A 268 1.12 -0.10 8.37
CA VAL A 268 1.46 -0.39 9.76
C VAL A 268 2.76 0.32 10.14
N TRP A 269 2.67 1.21 11.12
CA TRP A 269 3.81 1.93 11.68
C TRP A 269 3.94 1.64 13.16
N LYS A 270 5.11 1.18 13.59
CA LYS A 270 5.45 0.95 14.99
C LYS A 270 6.40 2.03 15.48
N VAL A 271 6.01 2.73 16.54
CA VAL A 271 6.79 3.78 17.19
C VAL A 271 7.27 3.26 18.53
N VAL A 272 8.58 3.19 18.71
CA VAL A 272 9.20 2.78 19.99
C VAL A 272 9.07 3.91 20.99
N LEU A 273 8.71 3.59 22.24
CA LEU A 273 8.67 4.59 23.30
C LEU A 273 10.09 5.10 23.62
N PRO A 274 10.30 6.43 23.66
CA PRO A 274 11.63 7.00 23.91
C PRO A 274 12.12 6.61 25.31
N GLY A 275 13.35 6.07 25.38
CA GLY A 275 14.02 5.74 26.65
C GLY A 275 13.64 4.40 27.29
N LEU A 276 12.72 3.63 26.71
CA LEU A 276 12.29 2.32 27.24
C LEU A 276 12.77 1.12 26.43
N ALA A 277 13.18 1.33 25.18
CA ALA A 277 13.82 0.31 24.35
C ALA A 277 14.72 0.98 23.31
N THR A 278 15.77 0.29 22.86
CA THR A 278 16.56 0.75 21.73
C THR A 278 15.88 0.42 20.40
N VAL A 279 16.07 1.26 19.37
CA VAL A 279 15.50 1.06 18.03
C VAL A 279 15.90 -0.31 17.44
N GLU A 280 17.07 -0.83 17.81
CA GLU A 280 17.57 -2.13 17.38
C GLU A 280 16.82 -3.31 18.01
N GLU A 281 16.46 -3.22 19.30
CA GLU A 281 15.67 -4.24 19.99
C GLU A 281 14.25 -4.34 19.39
N ALA A 282 13.63 -3.18 19.13
CA ALA A 282 12.32 -3.14 18.47
C ALA A 282 12.37 -3.69 17.04
N LYS A 283 13.43 -3.41 16.29
CA LYS A 283 13.62 -3.93 14.93
C LYS A 283 13.81 -5.46 14.93
N GLN A 284 14.47 -6.01 15.95
CA GLN A 284 14.64 -7.43 16.12
C GLN A 284 13.33 -8.14 16.50
N GLU A 285 12.50 -7.54 17.36
CA GLU A 285 11.18 -8.06 17.73
C GLU A 285 10.22 -8.04 16.54
N VAL A 286 10.18 -6.95 15.76
CA VAL A 286 9.39 -6.89 14.51
C VAL A 286 9.81 -7.97 13.51
N LYS A 287 11.12 -8.26 13.41
CA LYS A 287 11.63 -9.32 12.55
C LYS A 287 11.19 -10.71 13.04
N ASN A 288 11.18 -10.94 14.36
CA ASN A 288 10.73 -12.19 14.95
C ASN A 288 9.21 -12.39 14.77
N GLU A 289 8.39 -11.37 15.03
CA GLU A 289 6.94 -11.43 14.79
C GLU A 289 6.61 -11.67 13.31
N MET A 290 7.34 -11.04 12.39
CA MET A 290 7.18 -11.29 10.95
C MET A 290 7.58 -12.71 10.54
N ALA A 291 8.55 -13.33 11.23
CA ALA A 291 8.94 -14.72 10.99
C ALA A 291 7.88 -15.70 11.52
N ASP A 292 7.30 -15.41 12.68
CA ASP A 292 6.23 -16.23 13.28
C ASP A 292 4.93 -16.13 12.47
N ALA A 293 4.58 -14.93 11.97
CA ALA A 293 3.42 -14.73 11.10
C ALA A 293 3.57 -15.39 9.71
N ALA A 294 4.80 -15.70 9.27
CA ALA A 294 5.07 -16.41 8.01
C ALA A 294 5.07 -17.95 8.17
N LEU A 295 5.14 -18.45 9.41
CA LEU A 295 5.09 -19.87 9.76
C LEU A 295 3.68 -20.34 10.18
N SER A 296 2.74 -19.39 10.32
CA SER A 296 1.34 -19.59 10.70
C SER A 296 0.43 -19.57 9.48
#